data_AF-A0A5E4UV61-F1
#
_entry.id   AF-A0A5E4UV61-F1
#
_cell.length_a   1.000
_cell.length_b   1.000
_cell.length_c   1.000
_cell.angle_alpha   90.00
_cell.angle_beta   90.00
_cell.angle_gamma   90.00
#
_symmetry.space_group_name_H-M   'P 1'
#
loop_
_entity.id
_entity.type
_entity.pdbx_description
1 polymer ?
#
loop_
_entity_poly.entity_id
_entity_poly.type
_entity_poly.pdbx_seq_one_letter_code
_entity_poly.pdbx_strand_id
1 'polypeptide(L)'
;MTRHCTCCGEPFEPRPQVPDQAFCSAPDCQRARKRQWQRAKLQSDPDYRINQRAAQQAWSQRNQDYWRNYRDARPEYAQRNREQPRSRDQGRNGDLAKMDACDLPSGLYRITLHPALPRENGDSWVVEITPVCVTCPCKMDVSREDVIDASSIRP
;
A
#
# COMPACT_ATOMS: atom_id res chain seq x y z
N MET A 1 25.22 -36.12 1.11
CA MET A 1 24.62 -35.89 2.45
C MET A 1 23.29 -35.18 2.25
N THR A 2 22.20 -35.81 2.67
CA THR A 2 20.84 -35.27 2.56
C THR A 2 20.65 -34.10 3.53
N ARG A 3 20.06 -33.00 3.06
CA ARG A 3 19.69 -31.82 3.86
C ARG A 3 18.19 -31.59 3.81
N HIS A 4 17.64 -30.87 4.78
CA HIS A 4 16.21 -30.52 4.79
C HIS A 4 16.02 -29.10 4.25
N CYS A 5 15.01 -28.90 3.42
CA CYS A 5 14.72 -27.59 2.85
C CYS A 5 14.17 -26.64 3.92
N THR A 6 14.74 -25.44 4.03
CA THR A 6 14.25 -24.40 4.96
C THR A 6 12.83 -23.92 4.66
N CYS A 7 12.34 -24.10 3.43
CA CYS A 7 11.01 -23.65 3.03
C CYS A 7 9.92 -24.70 3.23
N CYS A 8 10.13 -25.95 2.80
CA CYS A 8 9.11 -26.99 2.81
C CYS A 8 9.42 -28.15 3.76
N GLY A 9 10.59 -28.16 4.40
CA GLY A 9 11.02 -29.24 5.31
C GLY A 9 11.49 -30.50 4.59
N GLU A 10 11.12 -30.72 3.33
CA GLU A 10 11.46 -31.94 2.60
C GLU A 10 12.98 -32.19 2.49
N PRO A 11 13.41 -33.46 2.63
CA PRO A 11 14.80 -33.83 2.40
C PRO A 11 15.17 -33.66 0.92
N PHE A 12 16.38 -33.18 0.66
CA PHE A 12 16.93 -33.03 -0.68
C PHE A 12 18.45 -33.22 -0.67
N GLU A 13 19.01 -33.50 -1.84
CA GLU A 13 20.46 -33.55 -2.04
C GLU A 13 20.98 -32.20 -2.56
N PRO A 14 21.87 -31.51 -1.82
CA PRO A 14 22.52 -30.30 -2.28
C PRO A 14 23.32 -30.54 -3.56
N ARG A 15 23.32 -29.55 -4.46
CA ARG A 15 24.20 -29.61 -5.64
C ARG A 15 25.66 -29.56 -5.21
N PRO A 16 26.57 -30.37 -5.80
CA PRO A 16 27.98 -30.34 -5.45
C PRO A 16 28.64 -28.96 -5.56
N GLN A 17 28.17 -28.12 -6.50
CA GLN A 17 28.68 -26.76 -6.69
C GLN A 17 28.24 -25.78 -5.59
N VAL A 18 27.22 -26.14 -4.80
CA VAL A 18 26.64 -25.30 -3.75
C VAL A 18 26.40 -26.16 -2.51
N PRO A 19 27.46 -26.57 -1.79
CA PRO A 19 27.34 -27.43 -0.62
C PRO A 19 26.46 -26.80 0.47
N ASP A 20 26.39 -25.46 0.53
CA ASP A 20 25.58 -24.70 1.47
C ASP A 20 24.15 -24.41 1.00
N GLN A 21 23.65 -25.18 0.03
CA GLN A 21 22.27 -25.05 -0.42
C GLN A 21 21.28 -25.31 0.74
N ALA A 22 20.41 -24.34 0.99
CA ALA A 22 19.39 -24.39 2.05
C ALA A 22 17.96 -24.67 1.53
N PHE A 23 17.73 -24.49 0.22
CA PHE A 23 16.43 -24.66 -0.42
C PHE A 23 16.49 -25.77 -1.48
N CYS A 24 15.49 -26.66 -1.51
CA CYS A 24 15.37 -27.66 -2.57
C CYS A 24 15.07 -27.00 -3.94
N SER A 25 15.17 -27.77 -5.02
CA SER A 25 14.97 -27.29 -6.40
C SER A 25 13.50 -26.97 -6.75
N ALA A 26 12.55 -27.25 -5.86
CA ALA A 26 11.12 -27.00 -6.10
C ALA A 26 10.86 -25.52 -6.43
N PRO A 27 10.01 -25.21 -7.44
CA PRO A 27 9.79 -23.83 -7.89
C PRO A 27 9.30 -22.88 -6.79
N ASP A 28 8.45 -23.34 -5.88
CA ASP A 28 7.96 -22.53 -4.76
C ASP A 28 9.05 -22.23 -3.72
N CYS A 29 9.89 -23.22 -3.40
CA CYS A 29 11.02 -23.02 -2.49
C CYS A 29 12.09 -22.09 -3.10
N GLN A 30 12.32 -22.17 -4.40
CA GLN A 30 13.21 -21.24 -5.10
C GLN A 30 12.63 -19.82 -5.18
N ARG A 31 11.31 -19.68 -5.32
CA ARG A 31 10.62 -18.38 -5.19
C ARG A 31 10.77 -17.83 -3.77
N ALA A 32 10.60 -18.65 -2.73
CA ALA A 32 10.79 -18.25 -1.34
C ALA A 32 12.23 -17.77 -1.07
N ARG A 33 13.23 -18.53 -1.53
CA ARG A 33 14.66 -18.14 -1.45
C ARG A 33 14.91 -16.77 -2.07
N LYS A 34 14.43 -16.54 -3.30
CA LYS A 34 14.61 -15.26 -4.01
C LYS A 34 13.94 -14.09 -3.27
N ARG A 35 12.74 -14.31 -2.72
CA ARG A 35 12.04 -13.30 -1.90
C ARG A 35 12.81 -12.97 -0.62
N GLN A 36 13.35 -13.98 0.07
CA GLN A 36 14.15 -13.77 1.27
C GLN A 36 15.41 -12.95 0.95
N TRP A 37 16.13 -13.33 -0.10
CA TRP A 37 17.30 -12.59 -0.56
C TRP A 37 16.96 -11.14 -0.91
N GLN A 38 15.87 -10.91 -1.65
CA GLN A 38 15.44 -9.56 -2.03
C GLN A 38 15.11 -8.70 -0.81
N ARG A 39 14.41 -9.26 0.19
CA ARG A 39 14.10 -8.55 1.45
C ARG A 39 15.37 -8.18 2.21
N ALA A 40 16.29 -9.13 2.37
CA ALA A 40 17.56 -8.90 3.04
C ALA A 40 18.35 -7.80 2.32
N LYS A 41 18.42 -7.85 0.99
CA LYS A 41 19.09 -6.82 0.19
C LYS A 41 18.46 -5.45 0.34
N LEU A 42 17.14 -5.35 0.29
CA LEU A 42 16.45 -4.06 0.49
C LEU A 42 16.66 -3.46 1.88
N GLN A 43 16.94 -4.30 2.89
CA GLN A 43 17.22 -3.85 4.24
C GLN A 43 18.69 -3.45 4.43
N SER A 44 19.63 -4.22 3.88
CA SER A 44 21.06 -4.04 4.11
C SER A 44 21.74 -3.06 3.16
N ASP A 45 21.14 -2.80 1.99
CA ASP A 45 21.81 -2.14 0.85
C ASP A 45 21.00 -0.91 0.39
N PRO A 46 21.31 0.29 0.91
CA PRO A 46 20.59 1.52 0.56
C PRO A 46 20.67 1.87 -0.92
N ASP A 47 21.82 1.65 -1.56
CA ASP A 47 22.04 1.93 -2.98
C ASP A 47 21.20 1.01 -3.85
N TYR A 48 21.13 -0.28 -3.52
CA TYR A 48 20.23 -1.21 -4.18
C TYR A 48 18.77 -0.73 -4.13
N ARG A 49 18.34 -0.20 -2.98
CA ARG A 49 16.97 0.31 -2.78
C ARG A 49 16.70 1.56 -3.61
N ILE A 50 17.65 2.49 -3.67
CA ILE A 50 17.55 3.71 -4.50
C ILE A 50 17.51 3.34 -5.98
N ASN A 51 18.42 2.48 -6.43
CA ASN A 51 18.50 2.05 -7.82
C ASN A 51 17.24 1.30 -8.26
N GLN A 52 16.67 0.45 -7.40
CA GLN A 52 15.41 -0.23 -7.69
C GLN A 52 14.26 0.77 -7.88
N ARG A 53 14.17 1.80 -7.02
CA ARG A 53 13.16 2.86 -7.15
C ARG A 53 13.35 3.66 -8.44
N ALA A 54 14.56 4.10 -8.73
CA ALA A 54 14.88 4.87 -9.94
C ALA A 54 14.55 4.07 -11.21
N ALA A 55 14.91 2.78 -11.24
CA ALA A 55 14.59 1.89 -12.35
C ALA A 55 13.07 1.71 -12.53
N GLN A 56 12.32 1.54 -11.44
CA GLN A 56 10.87 1.40 -11.49
C GLN A 56 10.20 2.68 -12.00
N GLN A 57 10.66 3.86 -11.54
CA GLN A 57 10.18 5.16 -12.00
C GLN A 57 10.49 5.39 -13.48
N ALA A 58 11.73 5.12 -13.91
CA ALA A 58 12.10 5.24 -15.31
C ALA A 58 11.28 4.30 -16.20
N TRP A 59 11.00 3.08 -15.73
CA TRP A 59 10.16 2.13 -16.46
C TRP A 59 8.71 2.62 -16.55
N SER A 60 8.11 3.12 -15.46
CA SER A 60 6.72 3.59 -15.48
C SER A 60 6.55 4.84 -16.35
N GLN A 61 7.51 5.76 -16.32
CA GLN A 61 7.51 6.96 -17.18
C GLN A 61 7.56 6.61 -18.67
N ARG A 62 8.30 5.55 -19.03
CA ARG A 62 8.37 5.05 -20.41
C ARG A 62 7.14 4.22 -20.82
N ASN A 63 6.40 3.68 -19.84
CA ASN A 63 5.33 2.71 -20.06
C ASN A 63 4.03 3.12 -19.34
N GLN A 64 3.61 4.36 -19.55
CA GLN A 64 2.50 4.99 -18.79
C GLN A 64 1.18 4.23 -18.95
N ASP A 65 0.89 3.75 -20.17
CA ASP A 65 -0.35 3.04 -20.48
C ASP A 65 -0.28 1.53 -20.22
N TYR A 66 0.89 0.99 -19.84
CA TYR A 66 1.08 -0.45 -19.71
C TYR A 66 0.04 -1.11 -18.80
N TRP A 67 -0.21 -0.53 -17.62
CA TRP A 67 -1.17 -1.12 -16.67
C TRP A 67 -2.63 -0.99 -17.11
N ARG A 68 -2.96 0.01 -17.94
CA ARG A 68 -4.30 0.11 -18.56
C ARG A 68 -4.43 -1.00 -19.59
N ASN A 69 -3.52 -1.04 -20.56
CA ASN A 69 -3.50 -2.02 -21.65
C ASN A 69 -3.43 -3.47 -21.12
N TYR A 70 -2.63 -3.73 -20.09
CA TYR A 70 -2.52 -5.05 -19.48
C TYR A 70 -3.82 -5.51 -18.83
N ARG A 71 -4.57 -4.60 -18.18
CA ARG A 71 -5.87 -4.93 -17.58
C ARG A 71 -6.95 -5.13 -18.63
N ASP A 72 -6.96 -4.29 -19.67
CA ASP A 72 -7.91 -4.41 -20.78
C ASP A 72 -7.69 -5.71 -21.56
N ALA A 73 -6.44 -6.12 -21.76
CA ALA A 73 -6.08 -7.38 -22.39
C ALA A 73 -6.31 -8.62 -21.50
N ARG A 74 -6.46 -8.45 -20.18
CA ARG A 74 -6.64 -9.55 -19.22
C ARG A 74 -7.77 -9.24 -18.23
N PRO A 75 -9.03 -9.19 -18.71
CA PRO A 75 -10.18 -8.82 -17.88
C PRO A 75 -10.39 -9.80 -16.71
N GLU A 76 -10.17 -11.11 -16.92
CA GLU A 76 -10.26 -12.13 -15.87
C GLU A 76 -9.26 -11.90 -14.73
N TYR A 77 -8.03 -11.47 -15.06
CA TYR A 77 -7.02 -11.12 -14.06
C TYR A 77 -7.47 -9.92 -13.25
N ALA A 78 -7.99 -8.88 -13.92
CA ALA A 78 -8.49 -7.68 -13.26
C ALA A 78 -9.70 -8.00 -12.36
N GLN A 79 -10.63 -8.84 -12.81
CA GLN A 79 -11.78 -9.27 -12.04
C GLN A 79 -11.38 -10.06 -10.79
N ARG A 80 -10.53 -11.08 -10.94
CA ARG A 80 -10.04 -11.88 -9.81
C ARG A 80 -9.31 -11.02 -8.77
N ASN A 81 -8.57 -10.00 -9.20
CA ASN A 81 -7.88 -9.08 -8.29
C ASN A 81 -8.84 -8.10 -7.59
N ARG A 82 -10.00 -7.77 -8.19
CA ARG A 82 -11.06 -7.01 -7.52
C ARG A 82 -11.83 -7.84 -6.49
N GLU A 83 -12.03 -9.13 -6.75
CA GLU A 83 -12.80 -10.04 -5.89
C GLU A 83 -11.99 -10.59 -4.71
N GLN A 84 -10.66 -10.74 -4.87
CA GLN A 84 -9.78 -11.28 -3.82
C GLN A 84 -9.78 -10.46 -2.51
N PRO A 85 -9.69 -9.13 -2.53
CA PRO A 85 -9.84 -8.32 -1.33
C PRO A 85 -11.18 -8.59 -0.63
N ARG A 86 -12.30 -8.56 -1.38
CA ARG A 86 -13.65 -8.81 -0.82
C ARG A 86 -13.74 -10.15 -0.09
N SER A 87 -13.15 -11.21 -0.65
CA SER A 87 -13.13 -12.53 -0.01
C SER A 87 -12.26 -12.57 1.26
N ARG A 88 -11.12 -11.87 1.28
CA ARG A 88 -10.26 -11.76 2.48
C ARG A 88 -10.91 -10.89 3.56
N ASP A 89 -11.60 -9.84 3.15
CA ASP A 89 -12.26 -8.89 4.02
C ASP A 89 -13.49 -9.54 4.69
N GLN A 90 -14.25 -10.37 3.97
CA GLN A 90 -15.34 -11.17 4.52
C GLN A 90 -14.89 -12.19 5.58
N GLY A 91 -13.65 -12.70 5.48
CA GLY A 91 -13.06 -13.60 6.47
C GLY A 91 -12.47 -12.90 7.70
N ARG A 92 -12.33 -11.57 7.66
CA ARG A 92 -11.87 -10.74 8.78
C ARG A 92 -13.06 -10.00 9.36
N ASN A 93 -13.66 -10.56 10.41
CA ASN A 93 -14.67 -9.91 11.23
C ASN A 93 -14.04 -8.83 12.13
N GLY A 94 -13.24 -7.94 11.53
CA GLY A 94 -12.49 -6.90 12.19
C GLY A 94 -12.55 -5.65 11.34
N ASP A 95 -12.81 -4.53 12.00
CA ASP A 95 -12.93 -3.23 11.40
C ASP A 95 -11.68 -2.92 10.56
N LEU A 96 -11.82 -3.07 9.24
CA LEU A 96 -10.77 -2.72 8.31
C LEU A 96 -10.71 -1.20 8.33
N ALA A 97 -9.71 -0.66 9.03
CA ALA A 97 -9.42 0.76 9.04
C ALA A 97 -9.22 1.25 7.60
N LYS A 98 -10.32 1.68 6.97
CA LYS A 98 -10.25 2.51 5.79
C LYS A 98 -9.69 3.83 6.30
N MET A 99 -8.62 4.34 5.67
CA MET A 99 -8.05 5.62 6.11
C MET A 99 -9.07 6.77 6.06
N ASP A 100 -10.18 6.58 5.35
CA ASP A 100 -11.31 7.51 5.23
C ASP A 100 -12.47 7.22 6.20
N ALA A 101 -12.33 6.25 7.12
CA ALA A 101 -13.33 5.99 8.14
C ALA A 101 -13.14 7.02 9.28
N CYS A 102 -13.96 8.07 9.27
CA CYS A 102 -14.14 8.92 10.43
C CYS A 102 -15.40 8.48 11.16
N ASP A 103 -15.26 8.00 12.40
CA ASP A 103 -16.39 7.61 13.27
C ASP A 103 -17.21 8.81 13.79
N LEU A 104 -16.87 10.02 13.34
CA LEU A 104 -17.62 11.22 13.65
C LEU A 104 -18.92 11.22 12.84
N PRO A 105 -20.09 11.44 13.48
CA PRO A 105 -21.33 11.58 12.73
C PRO A 105 -21.23 12.71 11.69
N SER A 106 -22.04 12.64 10.64
CA SER A 106 -22.07 13.75 9.67
C SER A 106 -22.55 15.03 10.36
N GLY A 107 -21.74 16.07 10.35
CA GLY A 107 -22.06 17.31 11.06
C GLY A 107 -21.02 18.40 10.84
N LEU A 108 -21.32 19.58 11.37
CA LEU A 108 -20.35 20.67 11.45
C LEU A 108 -19.52 20.53 12.73
N TYR A 109 -18.20 20.61 12.59
CA TYR A 109 -17.26 20.49 13.68
C TYR A 109 -16.37 21.74 13.78
N ARG A 110 -15.98 22.05 15.01
CA ARG A 110 -14.96 23.07 15.32
C ARG A 110 -13.69 22.36 15.74
N ILE A 111 -12.56 22.78 15.18
CA ILE A 111 -11.24 22.29 15.54
C ILE A 111 -10.52 23.37 16.34
N THR A 112 -10.15 23.07 17.57
CA THR A 112 -9.39 23.98 18.46
C THR A 112 -8.11 23.32 18.93
N LEU A 113 -7.06 24.10 19.17
CA LEU A 113 -5.82 23.58 19.74
C LEU A 113 -6.06 23.08 21.17
N HIS A 114 -5.52 21.90 21.50
CA HIS A 114 -5.70 21.34 22.83
C HIS A 114 -4.84 22.12 23.85
N PRO A 115 -5.44 22.77 24.87
CA PRO A 115 -4.74 23.72 25.73
C PRO A 115 -3.70 23.07 26.65
N ALA A 116 -3.88 21.79 27.00
CA ALA A 116 -2.95 21.05 27.86
C ALA A 116 -1.80 20.36 27.10
N LEU A 117 -1.82 20.39 25.77
CA LEU A 117 -0.77 19.83 24.92
C LEU A 117 -0.26 20.89 23.93
N PRO A 118 0.20 22.06 24.42
CA PRO A 118 0.82 23.05 23.58
C PRO A 118 2.13 22.48 23.00
N ARG A 119 2.47 22.94 21.80
CA ARG A 119 3.55 22.43 20.94
C ARG A 119 4.87 22.17 21.69
N GLU A 120 5.12 20.92 22.09
CA GLU A 120 6.41 20.48 22.60
C GLU A 120 7.20 19.83 21.44
N ASN A 121 7.92 20.66 20.69
CA ASN A 121 9.06 20.26 19.84
C ASN A 121 8.88 19.06 18.87
N GLY A 122 7.76 19.01 18.13
CA GLY A 122 7.60 18.10 16.99
C GLY A 122 6.48 18.55 16.05
N ASP A 123 6.59 18.20 14.77
CA ASP A 123 5.74 18.64 13.63
C ASP A 123 4.26 18.18 13.69
N SER A 124 3.64 18.14 14.86
CA SER A 124 2.30 17.63 15.06
C SER A 124 1.53 18.48 16.07
N TRP A 125 0.30 18.85 15.69
CA TRP A 125 -0.62 19.62 16.52
C TRP A 125 -1.68 18.70 17.11
N VAL A 126 -1.85 18.74 18.43
CA VAL A 126 -2.98 18.08 19.08
C VAL A 126 -4.17 19.04 19.08
N VAL A 127 -5.26 18.59 18.49
CA VAL A 127 -6.49 19.37 18.36
C VAL A 127 -7.65 18.66 19.04
N GLU A 128 -8.55 19.45 19.61
CA GLU A 128 -9.87 19.03 20.07
C GLU A 128 -10.87 19.28 18.93
N ILE A 129 -11.67 18.25 18.60
CA ILE A 129 -12.72 18.33 17.58
C ILE A 129 -14.07 18.28 18.30
N THR A 130 -14.75 19.43 18.36
CA THR A 130 -16.05 19.55 19.05
C THR A 130 -17.18 19.65 18.02
N PRO A 131 -18.24 18.84 18.12
CA PRO A 131 -19.41 19.00 17.26
C PRO A 131 -20.10 20.36 17.54
N VAL A 132 -20.34 21.14 16.48
CA VAL A 132 -21.15 22.36 16.52
C VAL A 132 -22.60 22.05 16.19
N CYS A 133 -22.83 21.15 15.22
CA CYS A 133 -24.16 20.67 14.85
C CYS A 133 -24.05 19.26 14.26
N VAL A 134 -24.54 18.25 14.99
CA VAL A 134 -24.53 16.83 14.58
C VAL A 134 -25.69 16.45 13.66
N THR A 135 -26.62 17.38 13.41
CA THR A 135 -27.78 17.22 12.52
C THR A 135 -28.08 18.57 11.87
N CYS A 136 -27.18 19.07 11.01
CA CYS A 136 -27.52 20.26 10.23
C CYS A 136 -28.58 19.86 9.20
N PRO A 137 -29.78 20.46 9.18
CA PRO A 137 -30.75 20.26 8.10
C PRO A 137 -30.26 20.83 6.76
N CYS A 138 -29.07 21.46 6.73
CA CYS A 138 -28.47 22.09 5.58
C CYS A 138 -27.77 21.14 4.59
N LYS A 139 -28.02 19.82 4.64
CA LYS A 139 -27.75 18.95 3.47
C LYS A 139 -28.72 19.31 2.34
N MET A 140 -28.51 20.46 1.72
CA MET A 140 -28.79 20.63 0.31
C MET A 140 -27.54 20.13 -0.39
N ASP A 141 -27.68 19.07 -1.17
CA ASP A 141 -26.69 18.63 -2.14
C ASP A 141 -26.42 19.78 -3.11
N VAL A 142 -25.45 20.65 -2.79
CA VAL A 142 -24.87 21.54 -3.79
C VAL A 142 -23.72 20.76 -4.38
N SER A 143 -24.02 20.11 -5.50
CA SER A 143 -23.03 19.58 -6.42
C SER A 143 -21.93 20.62 -6.61
N ARG A 144 -20.68 20.21 -6.38
CA ARG A 144 -19.51 21.00 -6.67
C ARG A 144 -19.40 21.16 -8.18
N GLU A 145 -20.02 22.19 -8.75
CA GLU A 145 -19.64 22.69 -10.07
C GLU A 145 -18.26 23.31 -9.92
N ASP A 146 -17.23 22.54 -10.31
CA ASP A 146 -15.86 23.02 -10.45
C ASP A 146 -15.83 24.05 -11.61
N VAL A 147 -16.17 25.31 -11.31
CA VAL A 147 -15.85 26.43 -12.19
C VAL A 147 -14.36 26.71 -12.04
N ILE A 148 -13.58 26.18 -12.98
CA ILE A 148 -12.18 26.56 -13.16
C ILE A 148 -12.17 28.00 -13.66
N ASP A 149 -11.80 28.96 -12.80
CA ASP A 149 -11.48 30.32 -13.24
C ASP A 149 -10.13 30.33 -13.96
N ALA A 150 -10.17 30.26 -15.29
CA ALA A 150 -9.00 30.31 -16.17
C ALA A 150 -8.50 31.75 -16.43
N SER A 151 -8.70 32.69 -15.51
CA SER A 151 -8.40 34.11 -15.75
C SER A 151 -7.05 34.60 -15.20
N SER A 152 -6.26 33.76 -14.52
CA SER A 152 -4.96 34.20 -13.94
C SER A 152 -3.72 33.81 -14.75
N ILE A 153 -3.88 33.41 -16.02
CA ILE A 153 -2.74 33.34 -16.94
C ILE A 153 -2.90 34.45 -17.97
N ARG A 154 -2.17 35.53 -17.77
CA ARG A 154 -1.84 36.47 -18.85
C ARG A 154 -0.33 36.51 -19.05
N PRO A 155 0.10 36.71 -20.31
CA PRO A 155 1.42 36.33 -20.83
C PRO A 155 2.58 37.17 -20.32
#